data_AF-A0AA42PF51-F1
#
_entry.id   AF-A0AA42PF51-F1
#
_cell.length_a   1.000
_cell.length_b   1.000
_cell.length_c   1.000
_cell.angle_alpha   90.00
_cell.angle_beta   90.00
_cell.angle_gamma   90.00
#
_symmetry.space_group_name_H-M   'P 1'
#
loop_
_entity.id
_entity.type
_entity.pdbx_description
1 polymer ?
#
loop_
_entity_poly.entity_id
_entity_poly.type
_entity_poly.pdbx_seq_one_letter_code
_entity_poly.pdbx_strand_id
1 'polypeptide(L)'
;MKLLRLLPATLLCLPLIACGGPASTPDSSVGKSVADATSGVSQTVKETMDDARRDIAQGNIKISADKQPRAEITPDGHLLIDGKDVPANDAQRRQLLAYRGHVVAIAMDGMDVGLAGAKLGASAAGEALKGIFSGDSEGVEKRINAEAAKIEAQAKRICQRLPAMLASQQALARELPAFKPYATMDQSDVDDCGKDTVVLR
;
A
#
# COMPACT_ATOMS: atom_id res chain seq x y z
N MET A 1 -15.73 32.62 -49.95
CA MET A 1 -15.54 32.02 -51.29
C MET A 1 -15.09 30.58 -51.12
N LYS A 2 -15.79 29.66 -51.78
CA LYS A 2 -15.63 28.19 -51.75
C LYS A 2 -14.40 27.74 -52.56
N LEU A 3 -13.76 26.65 -52.12
CA LEU A 3 -13.03 25.61 -52.89
C LEU A 3 -12.54 24.60 -51.83
N LEU A 4 -13.16 23.47 -51.50
CA LEU A 4 -13.68 22.31 -52.23
C LEU A 4 -12.69 21.63 -53.19
N ARG A 5 -12.11 20.51 -52.72
CA ARG A 5 -11.67 19.25 -53.38
C ARG A 5 -10.61 18.60 -52.46
N LEU A 6 -10.45 17.30 -52.23
CA LEU A 6 -11.13 16.03 -52.49
C LEU A 6 -10.35 15.01 -51.61
N LEU A 7 -11.04 14.04 -50.98
CA LEU A 7 -10.43 12.91 -50.24
C LEU A 7 -9.58 11.99 -51.14
N PRO A 8 -8.72 11.16 -50.55
CA PRO A 8 -9.05 9.74 -50.59
C PRO A 8 -9.01 9.06 -49.21
N ALA A 9 -10.05 8.25 -48.97
CA ALA A 9 -10.18 7.30 -47.89
C ALA A 9 -9.20 6.13 -48.09
N THR A 10 -8.35 5.86 -47.10
CA THR A 10 -7.58 4.62 -47.02
C THR A 10 -8.33 3.61 -46.17
N LEU A 11 -9.06 2.73 -46.85
CA LEU A 11 -9.52 1.43 -46.38
C LEU A 11 -8.30 0.57 -46.02
N LEU A 12 -8.19 0.12 -44.77
CA LEU A 12 -7.32 -0.99 -44.38
C LEU A 12 -8.21 -2.20 -44.06
N CYS A 13 -8.56 -2.93 -45.12
CA CYS A 13 -9.01 -4.31 -45.01
C CYS A 13 -7.78 -5.19 -44.74
N LEU A 14 -7.74 -5.90 -43.61
CA LEU A 14 -6.94 -7.12 -43.48
C LEU A 14 -7.87 -8.33 -43.34
N PRO A 15 -7.50 -9.47 -43.96
CA PRO A 15 -8.39 -10.60 -44.21
C PRO A 15 -8.61 -11.46 -42.97
N LEU A 16 -9.87 -11.87 -42.79
CA LEU A 16 -10.25 -13.08 -42.06
C LEU A 16 -9.64 -14.30 -42.76
N ILE A 17 -8.56 -14.85 -42.21
CA ILE A 17 -8.10 -16.20 -42.55
C ILE A 17 -8.76 -17.17 -41.55
N ALA A 18 -9.52 -18.09 -42.12
CA ALA A 18 -10.30 -19.12 -41.46
C ALA A 18 -9.44 -20.22 -40.81
N CYS A 19 -10.02 -20.86 -39.79
CA CYS A 19 -9.56 -22.06 -39.10
C CYS A 19 -9.27 -23.26 -40.01
N GLY A 20 -8.29 -24.09 -39.64
CA GLY A 20 -8.09 -25.42 -40.25
C GLY A 20 -6.94 -26.30 -39.70
N GLY A 21 -7.05 -26.77 -38.43
CA GLY A 21 -6.46 -28.03 -37.88
C GLY A 21 -4.93 -28.14 -37.63
N PRO A 22 -4.43 -29.21 -36.96
CA PRO A 22 -5.07 -30.22 -36.10
C PRO A 22 -4.82 -29.94 -34.60
N ALA A 23 -5.42 -30.73 -33.71
CA ALA A 23 -5.37 -30.61 -32.25
C ALA A 23 -3.95 -30.35 -31.70
N SER A 24 -3.70 -29.13 -31.23
CA SER A 24 -2.50 -28.78 -30.47
C SER A 24 -2.60 -29.40 -29.08
N THR A 25 -1.68 -30.33 -28.80
CA THR A 25 -1.30 -30.69 -27.43
C THR A 25 -1.03 -29.42 -26.62
N PRO A 26 -1.37 -29.36 -25.32
CA PRO A 26 -1.08 -28.20 -24.49
C PRO A 26 0.45 -28.01 -24.45
N ASP A 27 0.92 -27.00 -25.19
CA ASP A 27 2.34 -26.72 -25.34
C ASP A 27 2.86 -26.15 -24.01
N SER A 28 3.52 -27.01 -23.23
CA SER A 28 4.11 -26.68 -21.92
C SER A 28 5.12 -25.53 -21.97
N SER A 29 5.55 -25.11 -23.16
CA SER A 29 6.46 -24.00 -23.40
C SER A 29 5.85 -22.63 -23.07
N VAL A 30 4.56 -22.40 -23.40
CA VAL A 30 3.85 -21.15 -23.08
C VAL A 30 3.60 -21.02 -21.58
N GLY A 31 3.27 -22.14 -20.91
CA GLY A 31 3.12 -22.19 -19.46
C GLY A 31 4.42 -21.87 -18.72
N LYS A 32 5.57 -22.29 -19.28
CA LYS A 32 6.89 -22.05 -18.71
C LYS A 32 7.33 -20.59 -18.88
N SER A 33 7.11 -19.99 -20.04
CA SER A 33 7.43 -18.57 -20.28
C SER A 33 6.57 -17.60 -19.47
N VAL A 34 5.30 -17.93 -19.25
CA VAL A 34 4.40 -17.11 -18.40
C VAL A 34 4.77 -17.27 -16.92
N ALA A 35 5.14 -18.48 -16.47
CA ALA A 35 5.62 -18.74 -15.12
C ALA A 35 6.97 -18.03 -14.82
N ASP A 36 7.90 -18.01 -15.78
CA ASP A 36 9.17 -17.28 -15.65
C ASP A 36 8.99 -15.75 -15.66
N ALA A 37 8.01 -15.24 -16.42
CA ALA A 37 7.66 -13.82 -16.38
C ALA A 37 6.97 -13.42 -15.06
N THR A 38 6.10 -14.28 -14.50
CA THR A 38 5.44 -14.02 -13.21
C THR A 38 6.35 -14.22 -12.00
N SER A 39 7.34 -15.11 -12.09
CA SER A 39 8.36 -15.29 -11.05
C SER A 39 9.28 -14.07 -10.95
N GLY A 40 9.72 -13.50 -12.08
CA GLY A 40 10.49 -12.27 -12.12
C GLY A 40 9.75 -11.07 -11.50
N VAL A 41 8.47 -10.88 -11.84
CA VAL A 41 7.64 -9.83 -11.24
C VAL A 41 7.47 -10.03 -9.72
N SER A 42 7.27 -11.27 -9.26
CA SER A 42 7.12 -11.57 -7.83
C SER A 42 8.40 -11.30 -7.05
N GLN A 43 9.57 -11.56 -7.65
CA GLN A 43 10.86 -11.26 -7.04
C GLN A 43 11.11 -9.75 -6.97
N THR A 44 10.86 -9.01 -8.05
CA THR A 44 11.01 -7.54 -8.04
C THR A 44 10.10 -6.87 -7.00
N VAL A 45 8.86 -7.35 -6.84
CA VAL A 45 7.95 -6.86 -5.80
C VAL A 45 8.49 -7.15 -4.40
N LYS A 46 9.12 -8.31 -4.19
CA LYS A 46 9.75 -8.63 -2.91
C LYS A 46 10.93 -7.70 -2.62
N GLU A 47 11.82 -7.51 -3.58
CA GLU A 47 13.00 -6.66 -3.45
C GLU A 47 12.60 -5.20 -3.14
N THR A 48 11.63 -4.65 -3.89
CA THR A 48 11.13 -3.29 -3.63
C THR A 48 10.45 -3.14 -2.27
N MET A 49 9.77 -4.18 -1.78
CA MET A 49 9.22 -4.18 -0.41
C MET A 49 10.32 -4.24 0.64
N ASP A 50 11.36 -5.04 0.42
CA ASP A 50 12.50 -5.13 1.33
C ASP A 50 13.31 -3.82 1.36
N ASP A 51 13.47 -3.16 0.21
CA ASP A 51 14.03 -1.80 0.10
C ASP A 51 13.19 -0.79 0.87
N ALA A 52 11.88 -0.76 0.64
CA ALA A 52 10.99 0.17 1.34
C ALA A 52 10.99 -0.06 2.86
N ARG A 53 11.07 -1.31 3.34
CA ARG A 53 11.20 -1.61 4.78
C ARG A 53 12.50 -1.07 5.36
N ARG A 54 13.60 -1.21 4.61
CA ARG A 54 14.91 -0.67 4.99
C ARG A 54 14.87 0.86 5.03
N ASP A 55 14.29 1.49 4.03
CA ASP A 55 14.15 2.94 3.96
C ASP A 55 13.30 3.49 5.12
N ILE A 56 12.22 2.81 5.51
CA ILE A 56 11.43 3.21 6.68
C ILE A 56 12.24 3.05 7.98
N ALA A 57 12.97 1.94 8.12
CA ALA A 57 13.75 1.67 9.32
C ALA A 57 14.91 2.65 9.49
N GLN A 58 15.59 2.99 8.38
CA GLN A 58 16.82 3.77 8.35
C GLN A 58 16.59 5.26 8.06
N GLY A 59 15.45 5.64 7.50
CA GLY A 59 15.11 7.01 7.17
C GLY A 59 14.41 7.74 8.32
N ASN A 60 14.40 9.06 8.28
CA ASN A 60 13.61 9.85 9.22
C ASN A 60 12.12 9.57 9.04
N ILE A 61 11.39 9.35 10.14
CA ILE A 61 9.93 9.38 10.08
C ILE A 61 9.52 10.83 10.01
N LYS A 62 8.53 11.13 9.18
CA LYS A 62 8.10 12.50 8.95
C LYS A 62 6.71 12.72 9.53
N ILE A 63 6.57 13.72 10.38
CA ILE A 63 5.36 14.03 11.13
C ILE A 63 4.84 15.39 10.65
N SER A 64 3.53 15.46 10.43
CA SER A 64 2.85 16.67 9.97
C SER A 64 1.77 17.02 10.98
N ALA A 65 1.57 18.31 11.19
CA ALA A 65 0.46 18.84 11.96
C ALA A 65 -0.03 20.15 11.34
N ASP A 66 -1.30 20.46 11.54
CA ASP A 66 -1.94 21.62 10.91
C ASP A 66 -1.24 22.93 11.29
N LYS A 67 -0.89 23.70 10.25
CA LYS A 67 -0.20 24.99 10.37
C LYS A 67 1.15 24.92 11.11
N GLN A 68 1.75 23.73 11.20
CA GLN A 68 3.08 23.53 11.73
C GLN A 68 4.08 23.28 10.59
N PRO A 69 5.36 23.68 10.74
CA PRO A 69 6.41 23.23 9.85
C PRO A 69 6.55 21.69 9.87
N ARG A 70 7.29 21.12 8.92
CA ARG A 70 7.54 19.68 8.90
C ARG A 70 8.36 19.29 10.15
N ALA A 71 7.90 18.28 10.88
CA ALA A 71 8.72 17.61 11.88
C ALA A 71 9.24 16.27 11.36
N GLU A 72 10.39 15.86 11.86
CA GLU A 72 11.00 14.58 11.57
C GLU A 72 11.58 13.97 12.84
N ILE A 73 11.51 12.64 12.99
CA ILE A 73 12.26 11.92 14.03
C ILE A 73 13.24 10.99 13.35
N THR A 74 14.52 11.21 13.63
CA THR A 74 15.63 10.45 13.05
C THR A 74 15.72 9.03 13.65
N PRO A 75 16.44 8.10 13.01
CA PRO A 75 16.66 6.75 13.55
C PRO A 75 17.33 6.70 14.92
N ASP A 76 18.15 7.69 15.24
CA ASP A 76 18.89 7.84 16.50
C ASP A 76 18.16 8.70 17.54
N GLY A 77 16.92 9.11 17.26
CA GLY A 77 16.01 9.73 18.22
C GLY A 77 16.17 11.24 18.39
N HIS A 78 16.62 11.94 17.35
CA HIS A 78 16.56 13.41 17.27
C HIS A 78 15.21 13.86 16.72
N LEU A 79 14.70 14.96 17.27
CA LEU A 79 13.54 15.66 16.71
C LEU A 79 14.06 16.81 15.85
N LEU A 80 13.74 16.80 14.57
CA LEU A 80 13.99 17.92 13.67
C LEU A 80 12.68 18.65 13.41
N ILE A 81 12.68 19.97 13.47
CA ILE A 81 11.56 20.82 13.06
C ILE A 81 12.07 21.81 12.02
N ASP A 82 11.47 21.84 10.84
CA ASP A 82 11.97 22.65 9.71
C ASP A 82 13.45 22.33 9.40
N GLY A 83 13.83 21.05 9.51
CA GLY A 83 15.20 20.57 9.34
C GLY A 83 16.18 20.95 10.47
N LYS A 84 15.74 21.63 11.53
CA LYS A 84 16.58 22.07 12.64
C LYS A 84 16.44 21.13 13.83
N ASP A 85 17.56 20.71 14.40
CA ASP A 85 17.57 19.84 15.57
C ASP A 85 17.00 20.55 16.80
N VAL A 86 16.10 19.87 17.49
CA VAL A 86 15.49 20.32 18.74
C VAL A 86 16.25 19.66 19.90
N PRO A 87 16.86 20.43 20.81
CA PRO A 87 17.56 19.88 21.95
C PRO A 87 16.67 18.94 22.78
N ALA A 88 17.17 17.72 23.00
CA ALA A 88 16.53 16.70 23.80
C ALA A 88 17.56 16.04 24.72
N ASN A 89 17.20 15.80 25.98
CA ASN A 89 17.99 15.00 26.90
C ASN A 89 17.79 13.49 26.64
N ASP A 90 18.54 12.64 27.35
CA ASP A 90 18.48 11.19 27.14
C ASP A 90 17.09 10.58 27.42
N ALA A 91 16.33 11.13 28.35
CA ALA A 91 14.97 10.66 28.63
C ALA A 91 14.01 11.00 27.49
N GLN A 92 14.08 12.22 26.97
CA GLN A 92 13.31 12.67 25.82
C GLN A 92 13.71 11.91 24.54
N ARG A 93 15.01 11.65 24.34
CA ARG A 93 15.51 10.82 23.23
C ARG A 93 14.93 9.40 23.26
N ARG A 94 14.87 8.77 24.44
CA ARG A 94 14.22 7.46 24.59
C ARG A 94 12.73 7.50 24.24
N GLN A 95 12.02 8.57 24.59
CA GLN A 95 10.61 8.75 24.22
C GLN A 95 10.41 8.99 22.72
N LEU A 96 11.30 9.76 22.08
CA LEU A 96 11.31 9.94 20.62
C LEU A 96 11.51 8.60 19.90
N LEU A 97 12.44 7.78 20.37
CA LEU A 97 12.67 6.43 19.83
C LEU A 97 11.46 5.50 20.04
N ALA A 98 10.82 5.56 21.21
CA ALA A 98 9.63 4.76 21.49
C ALA A 98 8.47 5.15 20.55
N TYR A 99 8.18 6.44 20.42
CA TYR A 99 7.14 6.93 19.52
C TYR A 99 7.44 6.58 18.06
N ARG A 100 8.69 6.78 17.62
CA ARG A 100 9.15 6.35 16.30
C ARG A 100 8.93 4.86 16.07
N GLY A 101 9.25 4.02 17.05
CA GLY A 101 9.06 2.57 16.97
C GLY A 101 7.60 2.19 16.68
N HIS A 102 6.65 2.87 17.33
CA HIS A 102 5.22 2.68 17.05
C HIS A 102 4.84 3.09 15.62
N VAL A 103 5.31 4.25 15.14
CA VAL A 103 5.04 4.73 13.78
C VAL A 103 5.62 3.76 12.73
N VAL A 104 6.86 3.31 12.92
CA VAL A 104 7.51 2.35 12.02
C VAL A 104 6.77 1.01 11.99
N ALA A 105 6.35 0.50 13.14
CA ALA A 105 5.62 -0.76 13.21
C ALA A 105 4.27 -0.69 12.49
N ILE A 106 3.54 0.42 12.63
CA ILE A 106 2.27 0.66 11.90
C ILE A 106 2.53 0.77 10.40
N ALA A 107 3.58 1.49 9.98
CA ALA A 107 3.93 1.62 8.58
C ALA A 107 4.27 0.26 7.95
N MET A 108 5.03 -0.60 8.66
CA MET A 108 5.36 -1.95 8.21
C MET A 108 4.11 -2.83 8.07
N ASP A 109 3.23 -2.84 9.07
CA ASP A 109 1.97 -3.59 8.99
C ASP A 109 1.09 -3.06 7.83
N GLY A 110 1.07 -1.74 7.61
CA GLY A 110 0.38 -1.11 6.49
C GLY A 110 0.93 -1.53 5.12
N MET A 111 2.25 -1.67 4.98
CA MET A 111 2.87 -2.22 3.77
C MET A 111 2.45 -3.67 3.52
N ASP A 112 2.43 -4.50 4.57
CA ASP A 112 2.03 -5.91 4.47
C ASP A 112 0.58 -6.05 4.00
N VAL A 113 -0.33 -5.25 4.58
CA VAL A 113 -1.73 -5.18 4.16
C VAL A 113 -1.85 -4.68 2.72
N GLY A 114 -1.12 -3.62 2.36
CA GLY A 114 -1.11 -3.07 1.00
C GLY A 114 -0.64 -4.07 -0.05
N LEU A 115 0.41 -4.82 0.24
CA LEU A 115 0.91 -5.89 -0.63
C LEU A 115 -0.11 -7.02 -0.79
N ALA A 116 -0.75 -7.44 0.31
CA ALA A 116 -1.78 -8.46 0.26
C ALA A 116 -3.00 -7.99 -0.55
N GLY A 117 -3.43 -6.74 -0.36
CA GLY A 117 -4.52 -6.11 -1.12
C GLY A 117 -4.21 -6.02 -2.61
N ALA A 118 -2.99 -5.62 -2.99
CA ALA A 118 -2.57 -5.57 -4.38
C ALA A 118 -2.57 -6.96 -5.05
N LYS A 119 -2.08 -8.00 -4.33
CA LYS A 119 -2.11 -9.39 -4.81
C LYS A 119 -3.54 -9.89 -5.00
N LEU A 120 -4.44 -9.58 -4.07
CA LEU A 120 -5.86 -9.91 -4.20
C LEU A 120 -6.48 -9.23 -5.42
N GLY A 121 -6.25 -7.92 -5.61
CA GLY A 121 -6.78 -7.18 -6.75
C GLY A 121 -6.29 -7.72 -8.09
N ALA A 122 -5.00 -8.04 -8.21
CA ALA A 122 -4.43 -8.66 -9.41
C ALA A 122 -5.04 -10.05 -9.69
N SER A 123 -5.23 -10.86 -8.63
CA SER A 123 -5.86 -12.18 -8.74
C SER A 123 -7.32 -12.07 -9.15
N ALA A 124 -8.08 -11.13 -8.56
CA ALA A 124 -9.46 -10.86 -8.89
C ALA A 124 -9.64 -10.43 -10.35
N ALA A 125 -8.78 -9.55 -10.86
CA ALA A 125 -8.79 -9.15 -12.27
C ALA A 125 -8.51 -10.34 -13.21
N GLY A 126 -7.51 -11.17 -12.87
CA GLY A 126 -7.20 -12.38 -13.63
C GLY A 126 -8.33 -13.41 -13.61
N GLU A 127 -8.99 -13.59 -12.47
CA GLU A 127 -10.13 -14.49 -12.32
C GLU A 127 -11.39 -13.94 -13.02
N ALA A 128 -11.63 -12.63 -13.03
CA ALA A 128 -12.73 -12.03 -13.79
C ALA A 128 -12.58 -12.26 -15.30
N LEU A 129 -11.38 -12.09 -15.85
CA LEU A 129 -11.08 -12.40 -17.25
C LEU A 129 -11.34 -13.90 -17.54
N LYS A 130 -10.86 -14.80 -16.67
CA LYS A 130 -11.14 -16.24 -16.80
C LYS A 130 -12.63 -16.56 -16.67
N GLY A 131 -13.36 -15.88 -15.79
CA GLY A 131 -14.80 -16.06 -15.57
C GLY A 131 -15.63 -15.76 -16.81
N ILE A 132 -15.24 -14.74 -17.59
CA ILE A 132 -15.86 -14.43 -18.89
C ILE A 132 -15.74 -15.62 -19.86
N PHE A 133 -14.60 -16.32 -19.86
CA PHE A 133 -14.37 -17.46 -20.75
C PHE A 133 -14.91 -18.81 -20.21
N SER A 134 -15.01 -18.96 -18.89
CA SER A 134 -15.34 -20.25 -18.23
C SER A 134 -16.74 -20.34 -17.66
N GLY A 135 -17.41 -19.21 -17.41
CA GLY A 135 -18.76 -19.15 -16.80
C GLY A 135 -18.82 -19.39 -15.28
N ASP A 136 -17.71 -19.63 -14.59
CA ASP A 136 -17.66 -19.85 -13.13
C ASP A 136 -17.40 -18.55 -12.34
N SER A 137 -18.37 -17.65 -12.29
CA SER A 137 -18.24 -16.38 -11.54
C SER A 137 -18.46 -16.53 -10.04
N GLU A 138 -19.35 -17.43 -9.60
CA GLU A 138 -19.70 -17.58 -8.18
C GLU A 138 -18.55 -18.19 -7.35
N GLY A 139 -17.80 -19.15 -7.90
CA GLY A 139 -16.64 -19.73 -7.23
C GLY A 139 -15.52 -18.70 -7.04
N VAL A 140 -15.32 -17.83 -8.03
CA VAL A 140 -14.36 -16.72 -8.02
C VAL A 140 -14.69 -15.74 -6.90
N GLU A 141 -15.95 -15.29 -6.83
CA GLU A 141 -16.40 -14.33 -5.82
C GLU A 141 -16.19 -14.84 -4.39
N LYS A 142 -16.56 -16.10 -4.13
CA LYS A 142 -16.37 -16.72 -2.80
C LYS A 142 -14.89 -16.74 -2.37
N ARG A 143 -13.96 -17.05 -3.28
CA ARG A 143 -12.52 -17.08 -2.99
C ARG A 143 -11.98 -15.67 -2.71
N ILE A 144 -12.37 -14.70 -3.54
CA ILE A 144 -11.96 -13.30 -3.36
C ILE A 144 -12.44 -12.76 -2.02
N ASN A 145 -13.71 -13.00 -1.66
CA ASN A 145 -14.28 -12.55 -0.39
C ASN A 145 -13.58 -13.20 0.82
N ALA A 146 -13.25 -14.49 0.74
CA ALA A 146 -12.53 -15.17 1.80
C ALA A 146 -11.11 -14.59 2.00
N GLU A 147 -10.42 -14.24 0.92
CA GLU A 147 -9.09 -13.64 1.00
C GLU A 147 -9.16 -12.17 1.46
N ALA A 148 -10.17 -11.43 1.01
CA ALA A 148 -10.46 -10.07 1.49
C ALA A 148 -10.68 -10.04 3.01
N ALA A 149 -11.46 -10.98 3.55
CA ALA A 149 -11.70 -11.09 4.98
C ALA A 149 -10.41 -11.33 5.79
N LYS A 150 -9.45 -12.10 5.25
CA LYS A 150 -8.14 -12.29 5.88
C LYS A 150 -7.35 -10.98 5.89
N ILE A 151 -7.33 -10.25 4.78
CA ILE A 151 -6.63 -8.97 4.66
C ILE A 151 -7.25 -7.94 5.61
N GLU A 152 -8.58 -7.90 5.71
CA GLU A 152 -9.30 -7.06 6.67
C GLU A 152 -8.91 -7.39 8.12
N ALA A 153 -8.83 -8.68 8.47
CA ALA A 153 -8.36 -9.10 9.79
C ALA A 153 -6.89 -8.69 10.05
N GLN A 154 -6.04 -8.71 9.02
CA GLN A 154 -4.67 -8.19 9.12
C GLN A 154 -4.65 -6.68 9.32
N ALA A 155 -5.48 -5.93 8.59
CA ALA A 155 -5.62 -4.48 8.72
C ALA A 155 -6.10 -4.08 10.12
N LYS A 156 -7.04 -4.83 10.71
CA LYS A 156 -7.53 -4.61 12.09
C LYS A 156 -6.43 -4.75 13.16
N ARG A 157 -5.31 -5.45 12.89
CA ARG A 157 -4.16 -5.47 13.80
C ARG A 157 -3.44 -4.13 13.90
N ILE A 158 -3.51 -3.29 12.87
CA ILE A 158 -2.95 -1.93 12.93
C ILE A 158 -3.66 -1.13 14.03
N CYS A 159 -4.99 -1.26 14.14
CA CYS A 159 -5.78 -0.62 15.19
C CYS A 159 -5.36 -1.04 16.60
N GLN A 160 -4.95 -2.30 16.78
CA GLN A 160 -4.48 -2.80 18.08
C GLN A 160 -3.17 -2.13 18.55
N ARG A 161 -2.42 -1.48 17.66
CA ARG A 161 -1.20 -0.72 18.00
C ARG A 161 -1.47 0.72 18.43
N LEU A 162 -2.62 1.27 18.05
CA LEU A 162 -2.95 2.68 18.28
C LEU A 162 -2.96 3.08 19.75
N PRO A 163 -3.48 2.28 20.71
CA PRO A 163 -3.45 2.67 22.13
C PRO A 163 -2.04 2.93 22.66
N ALA A 164 -1.06 2.08 22.29
CA ALA A 164 0.31 2.23 22.73
C ALA A 164 1.00 3.42 22.03
N MET A 165 0.70 3.64 20.75
CA MET A 165 1.18 4.81 20.02
C MET A 165 0.66 6.11 20.66
N LEU A 166 -0.63 6.18 20.98
CA LEU A 166 -1.25 7.32 21.64
C LEU A 166 -0.60 7.60 23.00
N ALA A 167 -0.43 6.56 23.83
CA ALA A 167 0.23 6.69 25.12
C ALA A 167 1.66 7.22 24.99
N SER A 168 2.43 6.71 24.02
CA SER A 168 3.78 7.19 23.72
C SER A 168 3.79 8.64 23.23
N GLN A 169 2.83 9.02 22.39
CA GLN A 169 2.70 10.39 21.87
C GLN A 169 2.40 11.38 23.01
N GLN A 170 1.47 11.04 23.89
CA GLN A 170 1.10 11.86 25.05
C GLN A 170 2.21 11.96 26.09
N ALA A 171 3.00 10.89 26.30
CA ALA A 171 4.18 10.93 27.16
C ALA A 171 5.23 11.88 26.59
N LEU A 172 5.53 11.77 25.29
CA LEU A 172 6.48 12.65 24.62
C LEU A 172 6.02 14.12 24.61
N ALA A 173 4.73 14.39 24.37
CA ALA A 173 4.18 15.74 24.36
C ALA A 173 4.21 16.43 25.74
N ARG A 174 4.20 15.66 26.83
CA ARG A 174 4.32 16.18 28.20
C ARG A 174 5.76 16.62 28.51
N GLU A 175 6.73 15.85 28.05
CA GLU A 175 8.15 16.06 28.39
C GLU A 175 8.90 16.93 27.37
N LEU A 176 8.43 17.03 26.13
CA LEU A 176 9.09 17.80 25.07
C LEU A 176 8.11 18.84 24.46
N PRO A 177 8.10 20.08 24.96
CA PRO A 177 7.13 21.11 24.54
C PRO A 177 7.12 21.40 23.04
N ALA A 178 8.27 21.31 22.38
CA ALA A 178 8.39 21.50 20.93
C ALA A 178 7.64 20.43 20.11
N PHE A 179 7.44 19.23 20.67
CA PHE A 179 6.69 18.15 20.03
C PHE A 179 5.17 18.28 20.23
N LYS A 180 4.72 19.01 21.25
CA LYS A 180 3.30 19.13 21.62
C LYS A 180 2.36 19.50 20.46
N PRO A 181 2.70 20.41 19.53
CA PRO A 181 1.84 20.72 18.38
C PRO A 181 1.65 19.55 17.39
N TYR A 182 2.53 18.55 17.42
CA TYR A 182 2.50 17.37 16.57
C TYR A 182 1.82 16.16 17.23
N ALA A 183 1.46 16.29 18.51
CA ALA A 183 0.73 15.27 19.23
C ALA A 183 -0.78 15.42 19.00
N THR A 184 -1.20 15.15 17.77
CA THR A 184 -2.58 15.37 17.31
C THR A 184 -3.49 14.17 17.51
N MET A 185 -2.95 13.02 17.88
CA MET A 185 -3.74 11.81 18.05
C MET A 185 -4.50 11.87 19.38
N ASP A 186 -5.75 11.45 19.36
CA ASP A 186 -6.57 11.37 20.55
C ASP A 186 -7.26 10.01 20.70
N GLN A 187 -8.12 9.89 21.72
CA GLN A 187 -8.80 8.63 22.03
C GLN A 187 -9.79 8.24 20.92
N SER A 188 -10.37 9.21 20.20
CA SER A 188 -11.31 8.93 19.11
C SER A 188 -10.62 8.21 17.96
N ASP A 189 -9.35 8.53 17.65
CA ASP A 189 -8.58 7.80 16.62
C ASP A 189 -8.42 6.31 16.96
N VAL A 190 -8.25 6.00 18.25
CA VAL A 190 -8.17 4.61 18.74
C VAL A 190 -9.54 3.95 18.64
N ASP A 191 -10.57 4.63 19.12
CA ASP A 191 -11.91 4.08 19.22
C ASP A 191 -12.55 3.89 17.84
N ASP A 192 -12.25 4.77 16.87
CA ASP A 192 -12.81 4.75 15.52
C ASP A 192 -12.04 3.83 14.57
N CYS A 193 -10.81 3.43 14.91
CA CYS A 193 -10.03 2.56 14.06
C CYS A 193 -10.69 1.19 13.88
N GLY A 194 -10.88 0.80 12.61
CA GLY A 194 -11.42 -0.51 12.25
C GLY A 194 -12.94 -0.62 12.41
N LYS A 195 -13.63 0.50 12.67
CA LYS A 195 -15.08 0.59 12.49
C LYS A 195 -15.41 0.61 11.00
N ASP A 196 -16.43 -0.13 10.60
CA ASP A 196 -16.95 -0.17 9.22
C ASP A 196 -17.81 1.06 8.91
N THR A 197 -17.38 2.26 9.32
CA THR A 197 -17.98 3.49 8.82
C THR A 197 -17.39 3.77 7.44
N VAL A 198 -17.92 3.07 6.43
CA VAL A 198 -17.84 3.52 5.04
C VAL A 198 -18.51 4.88 5.00
N VAL A 199 -17.73 5.95 5.13
CA VAL A 199 -18.20 7.28 4.74
C VAL A 199 -18.31 7.23 3.23
N LEU A 200 -19.49 6.88 2.73
CA LEU A 200 -19.91 7.14 1.37
C LEU A 200 -19.70 8.65 1.15
N ARG A 201 -18.61 9.00 0.47
CA ARG A 201 -18.39 10.31 -0.13
C ARG A 201 -18.66 10.21 -1.61
#